data_AF-A0A6N9P1Z3-F1
#
_entry.id   AF-A0A6N9P1Z3-F1
#
_cell.length_a   1.000
_cell.length_b   1.000
_cell.length_c   1.000
_cell.angle_alpha   90.00
_cell.angle_beta   90.00
_cell.angle_gamma   90.00
#
_symmetry.space_group_name_H-M   'P 1'
#
loop_
_entity.id
_entity.type
_entity.pdbx_description
1 polymer ?
#
loop_
_entity_poly.entity_id
_entity_poly.type
_entity_poly.pdbx_seq_one_letter_code
_entity_poly.pdbx_strand_id
1 'polypeptide(L)' 'MDYVLSLSYGKDSLACLGAIEKLGWPLDRIVTVDLWATDTIPADLPPMVEFKEKADKIIKERWGISVEHVRGATYR' A
#
# COMPACT_ATOMS: atom_id res chain seq x y z
N MET A 1 12.40 -16.05 -4.73
CA MET A 1 12.27 -15.58 -3.33
C MET A 1 11.87 -14.14 -3.48
N ASP A 2 10.67 -13.79 -3.06
CA ASP A 2 10.12 -12.46 -3.32
C ASP A 2 10.31 -11.60 -2.08
N TYR A 3 10.81 -10.38 -2.28
CA TYR A 3 10.94 -9.36 -1.24
C TYR A 3 9.71 -8.48 -1.27
N VAL A 4 8.82 -8.67 -0.29
CA VAL A 4 7.50 -8.04 -0.25
C VAL A 4 7.41 -7.05 0.91
N LEU A 5 7.01 -5.81 0.61
CA LEU A 5 6.66 -4.82 1.63
C LEU A 5 5.14 -4.86 1.91
N SER A 6 4.76 -5.10 3.15
CA SER A 6 3.40 -4.90 3.62
C SER A 6 3.20 -3.42 4.01
N LEU A 7 2.40 -2.69 3.23
CA LEU A 7 2.18 -1.26 3.40
C LEU A 7 0.88 -0.97 4.15
N SER A 8 0.97 -0.16 5.22
CA SER A 8 -0.18 0.30 6.00
C SER A 8 -0.51 1.78 5.81
N TYR A 9 0.25 2.49 4.96
CA TYR A 9 0.18 3.95 4.76
C TYR A 9 0.50 4.79 6.00
N GLY A 10 0.92 4.17 7.11
CA GLY A 10 1.48 4.88 8.25
C GLY A 10 2.81 5.53 7.89
N LYS A 11 3.13 6.64 8.56
CA LYS A 11 4.37 7.41 8.36
C LYS A 11 5.62 6.52 8.32
N ASP A 12 5.77 5.60 9.27
CA ASP A 12 6.97 4.74 9.34
C ASP A 12 6.95 3.65 8.26
N SER A 13 5.78 3.15 7.87
CA SER A 13 5.65 2.19 6.75
C SER A 13 6.05 2.82 5.42
N LEU A 14 5.70 4.08 5.18
CA LEU A 14 6.12 4.83 4.00
C LEU A 14 7.61 5.18 4.04
N ALA A 15 8.16 5.49 5.22
CA ALA A 15 9.59 5.72 5.39
C ALA A 15 10.42 4.47 5.08
N CYS A 16 9.85 3.27 5.23
CA CYS A 16 10.51 2.01 4.90
C CYS A 16 10.94 1.94 3.43
N LEU A 17 10.13 2.45 2.49
CA LEU A 17 10.49 2.52 1.06
C LEU A 17 11.78 3.33 0.84
N GLY A 18 11.92 4.46 1.54
CA GLY A 18 13.13 5.28 1.48
C GLY A 18 14.32 4.61 2.17
N ALA A 19 14.10 3.79 3.21
CA ALA A 19 15.15 3.01 3.84
C ALA A 19 15.66 1.89 2.91
N ILE A 20 14.75 1.16 2.26
CA ILE A 20 15.07 0.12 1.27
C ILE A 20 15.92 0.70 0.14
N GLU A 21 15.52 1.85 -0.42
CA GLU A 21 16.27 2.58 -1.46
C GLU A 21 17.68 2.95 -0.97
N LYS A 22 17.80 3.56 0.22
CA LYS A 22 19.09 3.99 0.78
C LYS A 22 20.04 2.82 1.08
N LEU A 23 19.49 1.67 1.45
CA LEU A 23 20.26 0.47 1.79
C LEU A 23 20.53 -0.41 0.56
N GLY A 24 19.97 -0.09 -0.61
CA GLY A 24 20.12 -0.88 -1.83
C GLY A 24 19.49 -2.26 -1.73
N TRP A 25 18.43 -2.40 -0.92
CA TRP A 25 17.76 -3.68 -0.72
C TRP A 25 16.80 -4.00 -1.87
N PRO A 26 16.66 -5.28 -2.24
CA PRO A 26 15.69 -5.69 -3.25
C PRO A 26 14.27 -5.50 -2.73
N LEU A 27 13.36 -5.08 -3.61
CA LEU A 27 11.93 -4.98 -3.36
C LEU A 27 11.19 -5.32 -4.65
N ASP A 28 10.42 -6.40 -4.61
CA ASP A 28 9.72 -6.92 -5.78
C ASP A 28 8.25 -6.47 -5.78
N ARG A 29 7.62 -6.42 -4.61
CA ARG A 29 6.17 -6.21 -4.48
C ARG A 29 5.83 -5.36 -3.26
N ILE A 30 4.77 -4.56 -3.39
CA ILE A 30 4.19 -3.80 -2.29
C ILE A 30 2.73 -4.21 -2.21
N VAL A 31 2.29 -4.67 -1.04
CA VAL A 31 0.93 -5.17 -0.82
C VAL A 31 0.29 -4.41 0.32
N THR A 32 -1.00 -4.08 0.19
CA THR A 32 -1.81 -3.49 1.25
C THR A 32 -3.14 -4.21 1.37
N VAL A 33 -3.71 -4.21 2.57
CA VAL A 33 -5.05 -4.73 2.83
C VAL A 33 -5.98 -3.55 3.00
N ASP A 34 -7.00 -3.44 2.13
CA ASP A 34 -8.03 -2.42 2.29
C ASP A 34 -9.13 -2.89 3.23
N LEU A 35 -9.61 -1.94 4.04
CA LEU A 35 -10.71 -2.15 4.96
C LEU A 35 -12.02 -1.71 4.30
N TRP A 36 -13.02 -2.59 4.38
CA TRP A 36 -14.32 -2.40 3.75
C TRP A 36 -15.41 -2.48 4.82
N ALA A 37 -16.30 -1.48 4.84
CA ALA A 37 -17.49 -1.49 5.70
C ALA A 37 -18.59 -2.38 5.11
N THR A 38 -18.67 -2.44 3.77
CA THR A 38 -19.54 -3.33 3.00
C THR A 38 -18.81 -3.76 1.71
N ASP A 39 -19.42 -4.61 0.88
CA ASP A 39 -18.85 -5.07 -0.39
C ASP A 39 -18.44 -3.93 -1.37
N THR A 40 -19.00 -2.74 -1.20
CA THR A 40 -18.80 -1.59 -2.10
C THR A 40 -18.42 -0.29 -1.39
N ILE A 41 -18.43 -0.25 -0.04
CA ILE A 41 -18.14 0.96 0.73
C ILE A 41 -16.85 0.76 1.54
N PRO A 42 -15.81 1.59 1.32
CA PRO A 42 -14.60 1.57 2.14
C PRO A 42 -14.91 1.88 3.61
N ALA A 43 -14.15 1.28 4.52
CA ALA A 43 -14.23 1.62 5.95
C ALA A 43 -13.46 2.91 6.28
N ASP A 44 -12.51 3.28 5.41
CA ASP A 44 -11.76 4.53 5.51
C ASP A 44 -12.61 5.74 5.11
N LEU A 45 -12.37 6.86 5.79
CA LEU A 45 -12.99 8.13 5.42
C LEU A 45 -12.47 8.61 4.05
N PRO A 46 -13.27 9.38 3.28
CA PRO A 46 -12.86 9.87 1.95
C PRO A 46 -11.46 10.52 1.90
N PRO A 47 -11.05 11.37 2.86
CA PRO A 47 -9.71 11.95 2.85
C PRO A 47 -8.59 10.91 2.97
N MET A 48 -8.83 9.78 3.64
CA MET A 48 -7.86 8.71 3.76
C MET A 48 -7.77 7.90 2.45
N VAL A 49 -8.90 7.67 1.77
CA VAL A 49 -8.91 7.03 0.44
C VAL A 49 -8.14 7.87 -0.57
N GLU A 50 -8.41 9.17 -0.65
CA GLU A 50 -7.70 10.11 -1.53
C GLU A 50 -6.19 10.18 -1.21
N PHE A 51 -5.85 10.13 0.09
CA PHE A 51 -4.46 10.08 0.52
C PHE A 51 -3.74 8.81 0.05
N LYS A 52 -4.39 7.64 0.17
CA LYS A 52 -3.84 6.36 -0.30
C LYS A 52 -3.60 6.39 -1.81
N GLU A 53 -4.60 6.82 -2.59
CA GLU A 53 -4.47 6.95 -4.05
C GLU A 53 -3.31 7.86 -4.47
N LYS A 54 -3.15 8.99 -3.77
CA LYS A 54 -2.02 9.90 -3.98
C LYS A 54 -0.68 9.24 -3.64
N ALA A 55 -0.62 8.52 -2.52
CA ALA A 55 0.58 7.80 -2.12
C ALA A 55 0.95 6.71 -3.13
N ASP A 56 -0.01 5.94 -3.63
CA ASP A 56 0.21 4.88 -4.63
C ASP A 56 0.77 5.44 -5.93
N LYS A 57 0.24 6.59 -6.37
CA LYS A 57 0.75 7.29 -7.55
C LYS A 57 2.22 7.70 -7.36
N ILE A 58 2.56 8.30 -6.22
CA ILE A 58 3.95 8.68 -5.90
C ILE A 58 4.83 7.43 -5.82
N ILE A 59 4.32 6.33 -5.24
CA ILE A 59 5.08 5.09 -5.12
C ILE A 59 5.42 4.53 -6.49
N LYS A 60 4.43 4.47 -7.39
CA LYS A 60 4.62 4.02 -8.76
C LYS A 60 5.57 4.92 -9.54
N GLU A 61 5.45 6.24 -9.40
CA GLU A 61 6.32 7.20 -10.09
C GLU A 61 7.77 7.11 -9.64
N ARG A 62 8.03 6.88 -8.34
CA ARG A 62 9.38 6.88 -7.78
C ARG A 62 10.07 5.52 -7.86
N TRP A 63 9.37 4.44 -7.56
CA TRP A 63 9.95 3.10 -7.48
C TRP A 63 9.54 2.18 -8.63
N GLY A 64 8.60 2.57 -9.49
CA GLY A 64 8.13 1.75 -10.61
C GLY A 64 7.24 0.57 -10.20
N ILE A 65 6.94 0.41 -8.91
CA ILE A 65 6.15 -0.70 -8.36
C ILE A 65 4.74 -0.19 -8.05
N SER A 66 3.72 -0.91 -8.54
CA SER A 66 2.32 -0.61 -8.20
C SER A 66 1.95 -1.31 -6.89
N VAL A 67 1.20 -0.63 -6.03
CA VAL A 67 0.71 -1.22 -4.78
C VAL A 67 -0.42 -2.20 -5.10
N GLU A 68 -0.32 -3.42 -4.58
CA GLU A 68 -1.33 -4.46 -4.71
C GLU A 68 -2.34 -4.35 -3.57
N HIS A 69 -3.59 -4.04 -3.92
CA HIS A 69 -4.68 -3.94 -2.95
C HIS A 69 -5.40 -5.27 -2.83
N VAL A 70 -5.38 -5.85 -1.63
CA VAL A 70 -6.12 -7.06 -1.31
C VAL A 70 -7.29 -6.75 -0.37
N ARG A 71 -8.37 -7.52 -0.51
CA ARG A 71 -9.52 -7.48 0.41
C ARG A 71 -9.86 -8.88 0.87
N GLY A 72 -10.31 -9.01 2.12
CA GLY A 72 -10.79 -10.28 2.66
C GLY A 72 -12.07 -10.75 1.96
N ALA A 73 -12.34 -12.06 2.02
CA ALA A 73 -13.61 -12.59 1.57
C ALA A 73 -14.72 -12.11 2.51
N THR A 74 -15.79 -11.54 1.94
CA THR A 74 -17.00 -11.25 2.70
C THR A 74 -17.69 -12.57 3.03
N TYR A 75 -17.83 -12.87 4.33
CA TYR A 75 -18.64 -14.01 4.77
C TYR A 75 -20.10 -13.72 4.39
N ARG A 76 -20.63 -14.45 3.41
CA ARG A 76 -22.06 -14.46 3.06
C ARG A 76 -22.79 -15.55 3.82
#